data_AF-A0A1W9UL25-F1
#
_entry.id   AF-A0A1W9UL25-F1
#
_cell.length_a   1.000
_cell.length_b   1.000
_cell.length_c   1.000
_cell.angle_alpha   90.00
_cell.angle_beta   90.00
_cell.angle_gamma   90.00
#
_symmetry.space_group_name_H-M   'P 1'
#
loop_
_entity.id
_entity.type
_entity.pdbx_description
1 polymer ?
#
loop_
_entity_poly.entity_id
_entity_poly.type
_entity_poly.pdbx_seq_one_letter_code
_entity_poly.pdbx_strand_id
1 'polypeptide(L)'
;MFSSSQRSTCLTVAFVILPIMQLTQTTQQISQGDLEQRVTLLGPREITTLGQSFNHMAQNLQHSIAEQGRQLEILQQTNAELHRTQQHLVQSDRMASVGNLTSGVALKISS
;
A
#
# COMPACT_ATOMS: atom_id res chain seq x y z
N MET A 1 0.79 -44.54 -34.61
CA MET A 1 1.02 -43.41 -35.53
C MET A 1 0.07 -42.29 -35.15
N PHE A 2 0.47 -41.39 -34.26
CA PHE A 2 -0.40 -40.32 -33.77
C PHE A 2 -0.65 -39.29 -34.88
N SER A 3 -1.93 -39.07 -35.19
CA SER A 3 -2.44 -38.11 -36.18
C SER A 3 -1.90 -36.70 -35.93
N SER A 4 -1.64 -35.94 -36.99
CA SER A 4 -1.20 -34.54 -36.96
C SER A 4 -2.07 -33.66 -36.04
N SER A 5 -3.37 -33.96 -35.96
CA SER A 5 -4.32 -33.25 -35.08
C SER A 5 -3.97 -33.38 -33.58
N GLN A 6 -3.55 -34.55 -33.10
CA GLN A 6 -3.20 -34.73 -31.69
C GLN A 6 -1.94 -33.97 -31.28
N ARG A 7 -0.99 -33.76 -32.20
CA ARG A 7 0.23 -32.99 -31.91
C ARG A 7 -0.08 -31.51 -31.72
N SER A 8 -0.97 -30.95 -32.54
CA SER A 8 -1.40 -29.56 -32.42
C SER A 8 -2.15 -29.31 -31.10
N THR A 9 -3.05 -30.21 -30.69
CA THR A 9 -3.76 -30.09 -29.41
C THR A 9 -2.80 -30.14 -28.22
N CYS A 10 -1.81 -31.04 -28.26
CA CYS A 10 -0.79 -31.15 -27.22
C CYS A 10 0.03 -29.86 -27.08
N LEU A 11 0.39 -29.24 -28.22
CA LEU A 11 1.09 -27.95 -28.25
C LEU A 11 0.24 -26.81 -27.65
N THR A 12 -1.04 -26.72 -27.98
CA THR A 12 -1.92 -25.68 -27.42
C THR A 12 -2.07 -25.82 -25.90
N VAL A 13 -2.23 -27.04 -25.40
CA VAL A 13 -2.32 -27.27 -23.95
C VAL A 13 -1.02 -26.87 -23.26
N ALA A 14 0.12 -27.33 -23.78
CA ALA A 14 1.43 -27.10 -23.16
C ALA A 14 1.85 -25.64 -23.17
N PHE A 15 1.54 -24.90 -24.24
CA PHE A 15 2.07 -23.55 -24.46
C PHE A 15 1.07 -22.41 -24.28
N VAL A 16 -0.22 -22.72 -24.08
CA VAL A 16 -1.25 -21.70 -23.86
C VAL A 16 -2.03 -22.00 -22.59
N ILE A 17 -2.61 -23.20 -22.48
CA ILE A 17 -3.49 -23.51 -21.34
C ILE A 17 -2.71 -23.59 -20.03
N LEU A 18 -1.61 -24.35 -19.98
CA LEU A 18 -0.81 -24.48 -18.76
C LEU A 18 -0.23 -23.14 -18.28
N PRO A 19 0.36 -22.30 -19.15
CA PRO A 19 0.81 -20.96 -18.75
C PRO A 19 -0.32 -20.06 -18.23
N ILE A 20 -1.50 -20.08 -18.85
CA ILE A 20 -2.64 -19.27 -18.38
C ILE A 20 -3.13 -19.75 -17.00
N MET A 21 -3.15 -21.06 -16.77
CA MET A 21 -3.50 -21.61 -15.45
C MET A 21 -2.48 -21.20 -14.38
N GLN A 22 -1.18 -21.25 -14.69
CA GLN A 22 -0.12 -20.77 -13.79
C GLN A 22 -0.31 -19.29 -13.46
N LEU A 23 -0.54 -18.45 -14.48
CA LEU A 23 -0.80 -17.02 -14.29
C LEU A 23 -2.03 -16.78 -13.40
N THR A 24 -3.11 -17.53 -13.61
CA THR A 24 -4.35 -17.42 -12.84
C THR A 24 -4.11 -17.76 -11.37
N GLN A 25 -3.38 -18.84 -11.09
CA GLN A 25 -3.02 -19.24 -9.73
C GLN A 25 -2.17 -18.16 -9.05
N THR A 26 -1.13 -17.66 -9.71
CA THR A 26 -0.30 -16.57 -9.16
C THR A 26 -1.10 -15.30 -8.91
N THR A 27 -2.03 -14.96 -9.81
CA THR A 27 -2.93 -13.82 -9.63
C THR A 27 -3.80 -13.98 -8.38
N GLN A 28 -4.32 -15.18 -8.11
CA GLN A 28 -5.09 -15.45 -6.90
C GLN A 28 -4.26 -15.27 -5.64
N GLN A 29 -3.02 -15.75 -5.61
CA GLN A 29 -2.12 -15.57 -4.46
C GLN A 29 -1.84 -14.09 -4.17
N ILE A 30 -1.53 -13.31 -5.21
CA ILE A 30 -1.33 -11.86 -5.07
C ILE A 30 -2.61 -11.18 -4.56
N SER A 31 -3.78 -11.57 -5.06
CA SER A 31 -5.07 -11.01 -4.60
C SER A 31 -5.39 -11.31 -3.13
N GLN A 32 -4.80 -12.37 -2.58
CA GLN A 32 -4.93 -12.75 -1.17
C GLN A 32 -3.89 -12.04 -0.27
N GLY A 33 -3.04 -11.19 -0.84
CA GLY A 33 -2.05 -10.39 -0.12
C GLY A 33 -0.62 -10.90 -0.21
N ASP A 34 -0.37 -12.04 -0.87
CA ASP A 34 0.98 -12.54 -1.09
C ASP A 34 1.62 -11.84 -2.31
N LEU A 35 2.07 -10.60 -2.10
CA LEU A 35 2.60 -9.73 -3.14
C LEU A 35 4.02 -10.09 -3.60
N GLU A 36 4.68 -11.05 -2.96
CA GLU A 36 6.02 -11.50 -3.35
C GLU A 36 5.98 -12.52 -4.49
N GLN A 37 4.81 -13.11 -4.75
CA GLN A 37 4.65 -14.07 -5.82
C GLN A 37 4.99 -13.49 -7.18
N ARG A 38 5.66 -14.30 -7.99
CA ARG A 38 6.04 -14.00 -9.38
C ARG A 38 5.79 -15.24 -10.23
N VAL A 39 5.57 -15.02 -11.52
CA VAL A 39 5.33 -16.08 -12.49
C VAL A 39 6.45 -16.13 -13.52
N THR A 40 6.89 -17.32 -13.92
CA THR A 40 7.78 -17.51 -15.06
C THR A 40 7.06 -18.41 -16.06
N LEU A 41 6.56 -17.80 -17.13
CA LEU A 41 5.80 -18.51 -18.16
C LEU A 41 6.74 -18.94 -19.29
N LEU A 42 6.59 -20.17 -19.75
CA LEU A 42 7.29 -20.72 -20.91
C LEU A 42 6.34 -20.80 -22.10
N GLY A 43 6.82 -20.44 -23.29
CA GLY A 43 6.06 -20.59 -24.52
C GLY A 43 6.38 -19.54 -25.58
N PRO A 44 5.44 -19.28 -26.50
CA PRO A 44 5.54 -18.22 -27.49
C PRO A 44 5.88 -16.88 -26.84
N ARG A 45 6.44 -15.97 -27.64
CA ARG A 45 6.86 -14.65 -27.19
C ARG A 45 5.74 -13.92 -26.47
N GLU A 46 4.51 -14.03 -26.95
CA GLU A 46 3.34 -13.38 -26.41
C GLU A 46 3.05 -13.86 -24.96
N ILE A 47 3.27 -15.14 -24.68
CA ILE A 47 3.08 -15.74 -23.35
C ILE A 47 4.19 -15.33 -22.38
N THR A 48 5.44 -15.33 -22.84
CA THR A 48 6.57 -14.91 -22.00
C THR A 48 6.49 -13.41 -21.69
N THR A 49 6.13 -12.59 -22.69
CA THR A 49 5.86 -11.16 -22.50
C THR A 49 4.71 -10.92 -21.52
N LEU A 50 3.62 -11.68 -21.61
CA LEU A 50 2.50 -11.58 -20.65
C LEU A 50 2.97 -11.84 -19.21
N GLY A 51 3.79 -12.88 -18.99
CA GLY A 51 4.37 -13.17 -17.67
C GLY A 51 5.26 -12.03 -17.15
N GLN A 52 6.08 -11.44 -18.01
CA GLN A 52 6.92 -10.28 -17.67
C GLN A 52 6.08 -9.05 -17.31
N SER A 53 5.07 -8.71 -18.13
CA SER A 53 4.15 -7.61 -17.85
C SER A 53 3.40 -7.81 -16.55
N PHE A 54 2.95 -9.03 -16.27
CA PHE A 54 2.31 -9.37 -14.99
C PHE A 54 3.25 -9.16 -13.81
N ASN A 55 4.49 -9.64 -13.86
CA ASN A 55 5.46 -9.44 -12.79
C ASN A 55 5.77 -7.97 -12.54
N HIS A 56 5.83 -7.15 -13.60
CA HIS A 56 6.00 -5.71 -13.47
C HIS A 56 4.80 -5.05 -12.77
N MET A 57 3.56 -5.45 -13.11
CA MET A 57 2.37 -4.98 -12.40
C MET A 57 2.38 -5.40 -10.92
N ALA A 58 2.75 -6.65 -10.61
CA ALA A 58 2.87 -7.15 -9.25
C ALA A 58 3.89 -6.34 -8.43
N GLN A 59 5.05 -6.06 -9.01
CA GLN A 59 6.08 -5.22 -8.39
C GLN A 59 5.60 -3.78 -8.13
N ASN A 60 4.89 -3.18 -9.10
CA ASN A 60 4.34 -1.85 -8.93
C ASN A 60 3.29 -1.81 -7.81
N LEU A 61 2.41 -2.81 -7.76
CA LEU A 61 1.41 -2.95 -6.70
C LEU A 61 2.08 -3.05 -5.31
N GLN A 62 3.10 -3.90 -5.18
CA GLN A 62 3.88 -4.05 -3.95
C GLN A 62 4.51 -2.72 -3.52
N HIS A 63 5.10 -1.98 -4.46
CA HIS A 63 5.70 -0.68 -4.19
C HIS A 63 4.65 0.37 -3.76
N SER A 64 3.50 0.43 -4.45
CA SER A 64 2.43 1.36 -4.10
C SER A 64 1.87 1.11 -2.70
N ILE A 65 1.67 -0.15 -2.31
CA ILE A 65 1.19 -0.50 -0.97
C ILE A 65 2.21 -0.11 0.10
N ALA A 66 3.49 -0.38 -0.13
CA ALA A 66 4.55 0.03 0.79
C ALA A 66 4.61 1.56 0.95
N GLU A 67 4.49 2.30 -0.14
CA GLU A 67 4.49 3.77 -0.12
C GLU A 67 3.27 4.34 0.61
N GLN A 68 2.08 3.79 0.37
CA GLN A 68 0.88 4.17 1.10
C GLN A 68 1.02 3.93 2.61
N GLY A 69 1.63 2.81 3.01
CA GLY A 69 1.94 2.53 4.41
C GLY A 69 2.84 3.60 5.04
N ARG A 70 3.91 4.01 4.36
CA ARG A 70 4.79 5.10 4.82
C ARG A 70 4.05 6.43 4.94
N GLN A 71 3.22 6.76 3.96
CA GLN A 71 2.45 8.01 3.96
C GLN A 71 1.44 8.06 5.11
N LEU A 72 0.79 6.94 5.42
CA LEU A 72 -0.10 6.83 6.58
C LEU A 72 0.64 7.04 7.90
N GLU A 73 1.83 6.47 8.04
CA GLU A 73 2.66 6.66 9.24
C GLU A 73 3.04 8.14 9.43
N ILE A 74 3.51 8.80 8.36
CA ILE A 74 3.85 10.23 8.37
C ILE A 74 2.62 11.08 8.73
N LEU A 75 1.46 10.76 8.15
CA LEU A 75 0.22 11.48 8.44
C LEU A 75 -0.20 11.34 9.91
N GLN A 76 -0.07 10.14 10.47
CA GLN A 76 -0.36 9.89 11.89
C GLN A 76 0.59 10.67 12.81
N GLN A 77 1.89 10.66 12.51
CA GLN A 77 2.89 11.42 13.27
C GLN A 77 2.60 12.92 13.24
N THR A 78 2.35 13.45 12.04
CA THR A 78 2.03 14.88 11.83
C THR A 78 0.75 15.27 12.56
N ASN A 79 -0.28 14.42 12.51
CA ASN A 79 -1.54 14.68 13.20
C ASN A 79 -1.38 14.70 14.73
N ALA A 80 -0.58 13.78 15.28
CA ALA A 80 -0.26 13.73 16.70
C ALA A 80 0.56 14.96 17.15
N GLU A 81 1.50 15.42 16.34
CA GLU A 81 2.28 16.64 16.62
C GLU A 81 1.40 17.89 16.58
N LEU A 82 0.50 18.00 15.61
CA LEU A 82 -0.45 19.10 15.51
C LEU A 82 -1.34 19.17 16.75
N HIS A 83 -1.87 18.03 17.20
CA HIS A 83 -2.69 17.97 18.41
C HIS A 83 -1.94 18.42 19.66
N ARG A 84 -0.68 18.00 19.83
CA ARG A 84 0.17 18.45 20.95
C ARG A 84 0.36 19.96 20.92
N THR A 85 0.71 20.50 19.77
CA THR A 85 0.92 21.95 19.60
C THR A 85 -0.35 22.74 19.94
N GLN A 86 -1.52 22.30 19.47
CA GLN A 86 -2.80 22.92 19.79
C GLN A 86 -3.10 22.90 21.30
N GLN A 87 -2.85 21.78 21.98
CA GLN A 87 -3.04 21.68 23.43
C GLN A 87 -2.13 22.65 24.19
N HIS A 88 -0.87 22.79 23.78
CA HIS A 88 0.06 23.75 24.36
C HIS A 88 -0.40 25.21 24.19
N LEU A 89 -0.88 25.58 23.00
CA LEU A 89 -1.39 26.92 22.74
C LEU A 89 -2.62 27.24 23.59
N VAL A 90 -3.61 26.33 23.62
CA VAL A 90 -4.82 26.51 24.44
C VAL A 90 -4.47 26.65 25.92
N GLN A 91 -3.52 25.86 26.41
CA GLN A 91 -3.07 25.97 27.80
C GLN A 91 -2.36 27.30 28.08
N SER A 92 -1.50 27.75 27.16
CA SER A 92 -0.83 29.05 27.25
C SER A 92 -1.83 30.21 27.28
N ASP A 93 -2.84 30.20 26.41
CA ASP A 93 -3.90 31.22 26.36
C ASP A 93 -4.71 31.27 27.66
N ARG A 94 -5.02 30.10 28.24
CA ARG A 94 -5.69 30.01 29.55
C ARG A 94 -4.82 30.60 30.67
N MET A 95 -3.53 30.29 30.70
CA MET A 95 -2.60 30.81 31.71
C MET A 95 -2.45 32.34 31.61
N ALA A 96 -2.33 32.88 30.39
CA ALA A 96 -2.27 34.33 30.17
C ALA A 96 -3.56 35.03 30.66
N SER A 97 -4.73 34.46 30.36
CA SER A 97 -6.02 35.00 30.80
C SER A 97 -6.20 34.97 32.32
N VAL A 98 -5.79 33.88 32.98
CA VAL A 98 -5.81 33.78 34.45
C VAL A 98 -4.83 34.77 35.09
N GLY A 99 -3.65 34.98 34.50
CA GLY A 99 -2.68 35.99 34.95
C GLY A 99 -3.27 37.41 34.98
N ASN A 100 -4.00 37.81 33.93
CA ASN A 100 -4.69 39.10 33.88
C ASN A 100 -5.76 39.25 34.98
N LEU A 101 -6.57 38.21 35.21
CA LEU A 101 -7.59 38.23 36.26
C LEU A 101 -6.98 38.27 37.68
N THR A 102 -5.88 37.56 37.89
CA THR A 102 -5.20 37.51 39.19
C THR A 102 -4.58 38.86 39.55
N SER A 103 -4.03 39.58 38.56
CA SER A 103 -3.50 40.94 38.75
C SER A 103 -4.60 41.94 39.15
N GLY A 104 -5.79 41.84 38.56
CA GLY A 104 -6.95 42.66 38.91
C GLY A 104 -7.55 42.36 40.30
N VAL A 105 -7.53 41.09 40.73
CA VAL A 105 -8.00 40.69 42.07
C VAL A 105 -6.94 41.01 43.15
N ALA A 106 -5.65 40.80 42.87
CA ALA A 106 -4.54 41.08 43.79
C ALA A 106 -4.49 42.56 44.20
N LEU A 107 -4.81 43.47 43.27
CA LEU A 107 -4.89 44.91 43.56
C LEU A 107 -6.05 45.26 44.52
N LYS A 108 -7.11 44.44 44.56
CA LYS A 108 -8.31 44.67 45.39
C LYS A 108 -8.26 44.05 46.79
N ILE A 109 -7.40 43.05 47.00
CA ILE A 109 -7.19 42.42 48.32
C ILE A 109 -5.99 42.99 49.07
N SER A 110 -5.14 43.77 48.37
CA SER A 110 -3.94 44.41 48.95
C SER A 110 -4.20 45.87 49.38
N SER A 111 -5.47 46.26 49.50
CA SER A 111 -5.95 47.52 50.08
C SER A 111 -7.08 47.23 51.06
#